data_AF-A0A3M1XXC9-F1
#
_entry.id   AF-A0A3M1XXC9-F1
#
_cell.length_a   1.000
_cell.length_b   1.000
_cell.length_c   1.000
_cell.angle_alpha   90.00
_cell.angle_beta   90.00
_cell.angle_gamma   90.00
#
_symmetry.space_group_name_H-M   'P 1'
#
loop_
_entity.id
_entity.type
_entity.pdbx_description
1 polymer ?
#
loop_
_entity_poly.entity_id
_entity_poly.type
_entity_poly.pdbx_seq_one_letter_code
_entity_poly.pdbx_strand_id
1 'polypeptide(L)'
;MGDVLVGTCSWAEKSLIESREFYPSNIRTAEERLRYYAERFSTVEVDSTYYAIPLKNTVFLWSVRTPEGFIFHIKAYGALTGHGISPKTLPSDLKGELPKEALEKERLYLKARALIEELFRRFKDSLIPLKERGKLGLIVFQFPPWFRYSKKSL
;
A
#
# COMPACT_ATOMS: atom_id res chain seq x y z
N MET A 1 -5.68 -20.90 -22.15
CA MET A 1 -4.30 -20.67 -21.64
C MET A 1 -4.37 -19.42 -20.78
N GLY A 2 -3.85 -19.43 -19.55
CA GLY A 2 -3.94 -18.27 -18.64
C GLY A 2 -2.78 -17.31 -18.84
N ASP A 3 -3.01 -16.02 -18.63
CA ASP A 3 -1.97 -15.00 -18.70
C ASP A 3 -1.15 -14.99 -17.40
N VAL A 4 0.18 -14.92 -17.54
CA VAL A 4 1.11 -14.78 -16.41
C VAL A 4 1.66 -13.36 -16.41
N LEU A 5 1.35 -12.60 -15.35
CA LEU A 5 1.86 -11.24 -15.16
C LEU A 5 3.08 -11.27 -14.24
N VAL A 6 4.18 -10.64 -14.69
CA VAL A 6 5.43 -10.53 -13.93
C VAL A 6 5.68 -9.07 -13.58
N GLY A 7 6.12 -8.83 -12.34
CA GLY A 7 6.41 -7.52 -11.79
C GLY A 7 7.25 -7.63 -10.52
N THR A 8 7.44 -6.50 -9.84
CA THR A 8 8.24 -6.38 -8.61
C THR A 8 7.37 -5.92 -7.44
N CYS A 9 7.90 -6.04 -6.23
CA CYS A 9 7.39 -5.32 -5.07
C CYS A 9 8.00 -3.92 -5.09
N SER A 10 7.19 -2.92 -5.45
CA SER A 10 7.57 -1.53 -5.65
C SER A 10 8.31 -1.19 -6.96
N TRP A 11 8.09 0.04 -7.43
CA TRP A 11 8.82 0.73 -8.51
C TRP A 11 9.63 1.94 -7.97
N ALA A 12 9.57 2.18 -6.67
CA ALA A 12 10.22 3.32 -6.02
C ALA A 12 11.09 2.89 -4.84
N GLU A 13 11.43 1.60 -4.77
CA GLU A 13 12.33 1.07 -3.76
C GLU A 13 13.73 1.71 -3.94
N LYS A 14 14.35 2.03 -2.81
CA LYS A 14 15.59 2.81 -2.75
C LYS A 14 16.74 2.08 -3.43
N SER A 15 16.94 0.79 -3.16
CA SER A 15 18.01 0.00 -3.80
C SER A 15 17.82 -0.12 -5.31
N LEU A 16 16.57 -0.25 -5.79
CA LEU A 16 16.27 -0.22 -7.23
C LEU A 16 16.69 1.12 -7.86
N ILE A 17 16.36 2.23 -7.22
CA ILE A 17 16.70 3.58 -7.71
C ILE A 17 18.21 3.83 -7.63
N GLU A 18 18.84 3.47 -6.52
CA GLU A 18 20.26 3.72 -6.25
C GLU A 18 21.20 2.84 -7.08
N SER A 19 20.73 1.67 -7.53
CA SER A 19 21.48 0.82 -8.46
C SER A 19 21.86 1.54 -9.74
N ARG A 20 21.00 2.47 -10.22
CA ARG A 20 21.11 3.13 -11.53
C ARG A 20 21.16 2.18 -12.74
N GLU A 21 20.85 0.89 -12.53
CA GLU A 21 20.82 -0.13 -13.58
C GLU A 21 19.47 -0.16 -14.32
N PHE A 22 18.39 0.07 -13.58
CA PHE A 22 17.03 -0.04 -14.13
C PHE A 22 16.52 1.28 -14.74
N TYR A 23 16.68 2.39 -14.01
CA TYR A 23 16.20 3.72 -14.41
C TYR A 23 17.30 4.52 -15.11
N PRO A 24 17.05 5.04 -16.33
CA PRO A 24 17.94 5.98 -17.01
C PRO A 24 18.19 7.23 -16.17
N SER A 25 19.37 7.85 -16.35
CA SER A 25 19.83 8.98 -15.54
C SER A 25 18.95 10.24 -15.64
N ASN A 26 18.13 10.35 -16.68
CA ASN A 26 17.15 11.43 -16.84
C ASN A 26 15.82 11.19 -16.10
N ILE A 27 15.54 9.97 -15.63
CA ILE A 27 14.33 9.62 -14.89
C ILE A 27 14.52 9.93 -13.39
N ARG A 28 13.90 11.00 -12.89
CA ARG A 28 14.19 11.54 -11.55
C ARG A 28 12.99 11.60 -10.63
N THR A 29 11.80 11.78 -11.17
CA THR A 29 10.56 11.94 -10.40
C THR A 29 9.85 10.60 -10.18
N ALA A 30 8.99 10.54 -9.15
CA ALA A 30 8.16 9.36 -8.89
C ALA A 30 7.18 9.07 -10.04
N GLU A 31 6.71 10.11 -10.74
CA GLU A 31 5.86 9.96 -11.92
C GLU A 31 6.62 9.31 -13.08
N GLU A 32 7.78 9.86 -13.45
CA GLU A 32 8.61 9.32 -14.54
C GLU A 32 9.00 7.87 -14.27
N ARG A 33 9.36 7.54 -13.02
CA ARG A 33 9.68 6.16 -12.63
C ARG A 33 8.50 5.21 -12.82
N LEU A 34 7.29 5.62 -12.43
CA LEU A 34 6.10 4.79 -12.61
C LEU A 34 5.79 4.57 -14.09
N ARG A 35 5.87 5.62 -14.91
CA ARG A 35 5.65 5.54 -16.36
C ARG A 35 6.68 4.59 -17.01
N TYR A 36 7.96 4.82 -16.73
CA TYR A 36 9.06 4.00 -17.22
C TYR A 36 8.92 2.52 -16.80
N TYR A 37 8.52 2.28 -15.55
CA TYR A 37 8.28 0.93 -15.04
C TYR A 37 7.13 0.24 -15.80
N ALA A 38 6.02 0.95 -16.02
CA ALA A 38 4.82 0.41 -16.64
C ALA A 38 4.94 0.15 -18.16
N GLU A 39 6.02 0.61 -18.78
CA GLU A 39 6.40 0.21 -20.15
C GLU A 39 7.10 -1.15 -20.21
N ARG A 40 7.58 -1.67 -19.06
CA ARG A 40 8.42 -2.87 -18.99
C ARG A 40 7.75 -4.03 -18.27
N PHE A 41 6.91 -3.73 -17.29
CA PHE A 41 6.12 -4.72 -16.55
C PHE A 41 4.64 -4.41 -16.69
N SER A 42 3.81 -5.45 -16.61
CA SER A 42 2.35 -5.34 -16.69
C SER A 42 1.68 -5.31 -15.32
N THR A 43 2.44 -5.51 -14.24
CA THR A 43 1.92 -5.51 -12.88
C THR A 43 2.95 -5.01 -11.87
N VAL A 44 2.49 -4.56 -10.70
CA VAL A 44 3.33 -4.22 -9.55
C VAL A 44 2.60 -4.47 -8.23
N GLU A 45 3.33 -4.88 -7.19
CA GLU A 45 2.83 -4.79 -5.81
C GLU A 45 3.19 -3.42 -5.23
N VAL A 46 2.18 -2.65 -4.82
CA VAL A 46 2.35 -1.43 -4.05
C VAL A 46 2.57 -1.81 -2.59
N ASP A 47 3.79 -1.63 -2.10
CA ASP A 47 4.18 -1.92 -0.71
C ASP A 47 4.03 -0.69 0.20
N SER A 48 4.13 0.53 -0.34
CA SER A 48 4.01 1.79 0.42
C SER A 48 2.72 1.89 1.24
N THR A 49 1.64 1.25 0.78
CA THR A 49 0.34 1.22 1.46
C THR A 49 0.36 0.45 2.78
N TYR A 50 1.35 -0.42 2.99
CA TYR A 50 1.60 -1.06 4.28
C TYR A 50 1.94 -0.02 5.37
N TYR A 51 2.64 1.06 5.02
CA TYR A 51 3.10 2.06 5.98
C TYR A 51 2.07 3.16 6.25
N ALA A 52 1.22 3.48 5.27
CA ALA A 52 0.16 4.48 5.40
C ALA A 52 -0.97 4.23 4.39
N ILE A 53 -2.21 4.58 4.75
CA ILE A 53 -3.31 4.61 3.78
C ILE A 53 -2.99 5.69 2.72
N PRO A 54 -2.98 5.36 1.42
CA PRO A 54 -2.63 6.32 0.40
C PRO A 54 -3.76 7.35 0.24
N LEU A 55 -3.40 8.56 -0.20
CA LEU A 55 -4.43 9.54 -0.59
C LEU A 55 -5.12 9.06 -1.86
N LYS A 56 -6.45 9.24 -1.94
CA LYS A 56 -7.25 8.87 -3.12
C LYS A 56 -6.71 9.52 -4.41
N ASN A 57 -6.23 10.76 -4.33
CA ASN A 57 -5.60 11.44 -5.47
C ASN A 57 -4.29 10.76 -5.91
N THR A 58 -3.47 10.28 -4.97
CA THR A 58 -2.25 9.54 -5.31
C THR A 58 -2.58 8.24 -6.05
N VAL A 59 -3.58 7.51 -5.58
CA VAL A 59 -4.07 6.27 -6.22
C VAL A 59 -4.66 6.56 -7.61
N PHE A 60 -5.43 7.65 -7.74
CA PHE A 60 -5.91 8.13 -9.03
C PHE A 60 -4.74 8.44 -9.99
N LEU A 61 -3.71 9.14 -9.52
CA LEU A 61 -2.54 9.44 -10.34
C LEU A 61 -1.82 8.17 -10.81
N TRP A 62 -1.70 7.13 -9.97
CA TRP A 62 -1.15 5.83 -10.40
C TRP A 62 -1.95 5.22 -11.56
N SER A 63 -3.28 5.29 -11.45
CA SER A 63 -4.18 4.71 -12.45
C SER A 63 -4.10 5.40 -13.83
N VAL A 64 -3.85 6.71 -13.89
CA VAL A 64 -3.76 7.46 -15.16
C VAL A 64 -2.36 7.53 -15.74
N ARG A 65 -1.33 7.21 -14.95
CA ARG A 65 0.09 7.20 -15.36
C ARG A 65 0.57 5.87 -15.92
N THR A 66 -0.29 4.85 -15.94
CA THR A 66 0.03 3.50 -16.43
C THR A 66 -0.85 3.14 -17.63
N PRO A 67 -0.41 2.25 -18.54
CA PRO A 67 -1.22 1.79 -19.67
C PRO A 67 -2.50 1.07 -19.24
N GLU A 68 -3.45 0.91 -20.17
CA GLU A 68 -4.58 -0.01 -19.99
C GLU A 68 -4.08 -1.45 -19.76
N GLY A 69 -4.78 -2.22 -18.94
CA GLY A 69 -4.38 -3.58 -18.57
C GLY A 69 -3.25 -3.68 -17.52
N PHE A 70 -2.60 -2.58 -17.14
CA PHE A 70 -1.62 -2.58 -16.06
C PHE A 70 -2.30 -2.82 -14.70
N ILE A 71 -1.85 -3.82 -13.94
CA ILE A 71 -2.48 -4.25 -12.68
C ILE A 71 -1.66 -3.80 -11.47
N PHE A 72 -2.34 -3.26 -10.45
CA PHE A 72 -1.76 -2.96 -9.15
C PHE A 72 -2.26 -3.96 -8.13
N HIS A 73 -1.35 -4.74 -7.55
CA HIS A 73 -1.59 -5.46 -6.30
C HIS A 73 -1.29 -4.52 -5.14
N ILE A 74 -2.09 -4.55 -4.08
CA ILE A 74 -1.98 -3.59 -2.97
C ILE A 74 -1.69 -4.32 -1.69
N LYS A 75 -0.60 -3.97 -1.02
CA LYS A 75 -0.33 -4.49 0.32
C LYS A 75 -1.24 -3.81 1.34
N ALA A 76 -1.93 -4.61 2.15
CA ALA A 76 -2.82 -4.07 3.18
C ALA A 76 -2.04 -3.19 4.18
N TYR A 77 -2.67 -2.10 4.62
CA TYR A 77 -2.12 -1.24 5.67
C TYR A 77 -1.80 -2.07 6.93
N GLY A 78 -0.62 -1.88 7.53
CA GLY A 78 -0.10 -2.76 8.58
C GLY A 78 -1.03 -2.92 9.78
N ALA A 79 -1.83 -1.88 10.11
CA ALA A 79 -2.84 -1.97 11.16
C ALA A 79 -3.91 -3.05 10.89
N LEU A 80 -4.23 -3.30 9.62
CA LEU A 80 -5.22 -4.28 9.19
C LEU A 80 -4.70 -5.73 9.28
N THR A 81 -3.39 -5.91 9.39
CA THR A 81 -2.74 -7.23 9.50
C THR A 81 -2.14 -7.47 10.90
N GLY A 82 -2.45 -6.61 11.87
CA GLY A 82 -2.00 -6.75 13.25
C GLY A 82 -0.52 -6.38 13.47
N HIS A 83 0.11 -5.71 12.52
CA HIS A 83 1.44 -5.13 12.70
C HIS A 83 1.37 -3.85 13.54
N GLY A 84 2.48 -3.53 14.21
CA GLY A 84 2.66 -2.24 14.84
C GLY A 84 2.88 -1.15 13.80
N ILE A 85 2.05 -0.12 13.80
CA ILE A 85 2.15 1.04 12.90
C ILE A 85 2.83 2.22 13.59
N SER A 86 3.39 3.14 12.81
CA SER A 86 3.78 4.44 13.37
C SER A 86 2.52 5.25 13.70
N PRO A 87 2.36 5.81 14.92
CA PRO A 87 1.22 6.66 15.23
C PRO A 87 1.10 7.87 14.30
N LYS A 88 2.20 8.30 13.68
CA LYS A 88 2.24 9.42 12.74
C LYS A 88 1.40 9.16 11.49
N THR A 89 1.26 7.89 11.07
CA THR A 89 0.56 7.51 9.83
C THR A 89 -0.93 7.26 10.01
N LEU A 90 -1.44 7.29 11.25
CA LEU A 90 -2.86 7.26 11.52
C LEU A 90 -3.53 8.55 10.97
N PRO A 91 -4.75 8.48 10.41
CA PRO A 91 -5.53 9.67 10.11
C PRO A 91 -5.67 10.59 11.34
N SER A 92 -5.54 11.90 11.14
CA SER A 92 -5.42 12.88 12.22
C SER A 92 -6.64 12.93 13.15
N ASP A 93 -7.82 12.75 12.61
CA ASP A 93 -9.09 12.68 13.34
C ASP A 93 -9.14 11.45 14.26
N LEU A 94 -8.62 10.30 13.80
CA LEU A 94 -8.56 9.07 14.60
C LEU A 94 -7.48 9.12 15.70
N LYS A 95 -6.50 10.03 15.60
CA LYS A 95 -5.53 10.24 16.70
C LYS A 95 -6.19 10.82 17.94
N GLY A 96 -7.24 11.63 17.76
CA GLY A 96 -7.97 12.26 18.88
C GLY A 96 -8.73 11.26 19.75
N GLU A 97 -9.01 10.06 19.22
CA GLU A 97 -9.69 8.98 19.95
C GLU A 97 -8.74 8.13 20.80
N LEU A 98 -7.43 8.36 20.71
CA LEU A 98 -6.41 7.57 21.39
C LEU A 98 -5.80 8.32 22.58
N PRO A 99 -5.45 7.61 23.67
CA PRO A 99 -4.67 8.19 24.76
C PRO A 99 -3.33 8.76 24.25
N LYS A 100 -2.87 9.88 24.82
CA LYS A 100 -1.57 10.51 24.43
C LYS A 100 -0.42 9.53 24.59
N GLU A 101 -0.44 8.81 25.71
CA GLU A 101 -0.01 7.42 25.93
C GLU A 101 0.46 6.61 24.72
N ALA A 102 -0.52 6.38 23.85
CA ALA A 102 -0.44 5.50 22.71
C ALA A 102 0.22 6.19 21.50
N LEU A 103 0.10 7.52 21.40
CA LEU A 103 0.65 8.34 20.32
C LEU A 103 2.15 8.61 20.47
N GLU A 104 2.68 8.51 21.68
CA GLU A 104 4.11 8.68 21.99
C GLU A 104 4.94 7.41 21.71
N LYS A 105 4.29 6.26 21.53
CA LYS A 105 4.98 4.99 21.25
C LYS A 105 5.59 4.99 19.86
N GLU A 106 6.75 4.35 19.70
CA GLU A 106 7.36 4.13 18.38
C GLU A 106 6.43 3.29 17.48
N ARG A 107 5.81 2.26 18.07
CA ARG A 107 4.86 1.37 17.40
C ARG A 107 3.55 1.27 18.18
N LEU A 108 2.46 1.52 17.47
CA LEU A 108 1.10 1.42 17.95
C LEU A 108 0.44 0.15 17.41
N TYR A 109 -0.08 -0.68 18.31
CA TYR A 109 -0.85 -1.87 17.97
C TYR A 109 -2.32 -1.62 18.25
N LEU A 110 -3.12 -1.54 17.19
CA LEU A 110 -4.55 -1.30 17.30
C LEU A 110 -5.29 -2.59 17.66
N LYS A 111 -6.16 -2.50 18.66
CA LYS A 111 -7.03 -3.61 19.09
C LYS A 111 -8.52 -3.26 19.05
N ALA A 112 -8.85 -1.98 19.04
CA ALA A 112 -10.23 -1.52 19.00
C ALA A 112 -10.85 -1.85 17.64
N ARG A 113 -11.86 -2.72 17.64
CA ARG A 113 -12.50 -3.21 16.42
C ARG A 113 -13.09 -2.07 15.59
N ALA A 114 -13.80 -1.13 16.21
CA ALA A 114 -14.39 0.02 15.53
C ALA A 114 -13.34 0.86 14.77
N LEU A 115 -12.17 1.07 15.39
CA LEU A 115 -11.06 1.81 14.77
C LEU A 115 -10.46 1.04 13.58
N ILE A 116 -10.32 -0.28 13.70
CA ILE A 116 -9.83 -1.15 12.61
C ILE A 116 -10.84 -1.16 11.45
N GLU A 117 -12.14 -1.25 11.74
CA GLU A 117 -13.21 -1.20 10.74
C GLU A 117 -13.23 0.14 9.99
N GLU A 118 -13.04 1.24 10.70
CA GLU A 118 -12.96 2.58 10.11
C GLU A 118 -11.71 2.74 9.23
N LEU A 119 -10.55 2.25 9.69
CA LEU A 119 -9.33 2.22 8.87
C LEU A 119 -9.51 1.34 7.63
N PHE A 120 -10.18 0.20 7.76
CA PHE A 120 -10.48 -0.69 6.64
C PHE A 120 -11.38 -0.01 5.61
N ARG A 121 -12.41 0.72 6.06
CA ARG A 121 -13.28 1.52 5.20
C ARG A 121 -12.48 2.57 4.43
N ARG A 122 -11.68 3.38 5.11
CA ARG A 122 -10.83 4.42 4.47
C ARG A 122 -9.82 3.81 3.50
N PHE A 123 -9.22 2.69 3.86
CA PHE A 123 -8.31 1.96 3.00
C PHE A 123 -9.02 1.53 1.71
N LYS A 124 -10.19 0.90 1.80
CA LYS A 124 -11.00 0.54 0.62
C LYS A 124 -11.36 1.77 -0.23
N ASP A 125 -11.80 2.85 0.41
CA ASP A 125 -12.20 4.07 -0.28
C ASP A 125 -11.03 4.71 -1.04
N SER A 126 -9.82 4.62 -0.49
CA SER A 126 -8.60 5.10 -1.16
C SER A 126 -8.30 4.35 -2.46
N LEU A 127 -8.72 3.08 -2.57
CA LEU A 127 -8.45 2.21 -3.72
C LEU A 127 -9.52 2.26 -4.82
N ILE A 128 -10.63 2.97 -4.58
CA ILE A 128 -11.72 3.14 -5.56
C ILE A 128 -11.21 3.55 -6.95
N PRO A 129 -10.27 4.50 -7.12
CA PRO A 129 -9.81 4.90 -8.46
C PRO A 129 -9.18 3.76 -9.27
N LEU A 130 -8.47 2.83 -8.62
CA LEU A 130 -7.93 1.65 -9.29
C LEU A 130 -9.04 0.66 -9.67
N LYS A 131 -10.01 0.47 -8.77
CA LYS A 131 -11.17 -0.40 -9.03
C LYS A 131 -11.99 0.10 -10.23
N GLU A 132 -12.35 1.38 -10.23
CA GLU A 132 -13.17 2.00 -11.28
C GLU A 132 -12.50 1.97 -12.66
N ARG A 133 -11.16 1.97 -12.70
CA ARG A 133 -10.37 1.90 -13.93
C ARG A 133 -9.94 0.48 -14.32
N GLY A 134 -10.39 -0.55 -13.62
CA GLY A 134 -10.06 -1.94 -13.92
C GLY A 134 -8.60 -2.32 -13.65
N LYS A 135 -7.91 -1.59 -12.77
CA LYS A 135 -6.47 -1.76 -12.47
C LYS A 135 -6.19 -2.29 -11.07
N LEU A 136 -7.21 -2.54 -10.26
CA LEU A 136 -7.05 -3.15 -8.94
C LEU A 136 -6.97 -4.67 -9.08
N GLY A 137 -5.82 -5.24 -8.74
CA GLY A 137 -5.60 -6.67 -8.62
C GLY A 137 -5.92 -7.18 -7.22
N LEU A 138 -4.99 -7.96 -6.66
CA LEU A 138 -5.13 -8.56 -5.32
C LEU A 138 -4.85 -7.53 -4.22
N ILE A 139 -5.52 -7.70 -3.07
CA ILE A 139 -5.13 -7.05 -1.82
C ILE A 139 -4.40 -8.08 -0.96
N VAL A 140 -3.12 -7.84 -0.69
CA VAL A 140 -2.23 -8.78 -0.01
C VAL A 140 -2.29 -8.55 1.50
N PHE A 141 -2.83 -9.54 2.22
CA PHE A 141 -2.83 -9.59 3.68
C PHE A 141 -1.66 -10.45 4.16
N GLN A 142 -0.48 -9.84 4.22
CA GLN A 142 0.68 -10.47 4.83
C GLN A 142 0.62 -10.27 6.36
N PHE A 143 0.60 -11.36 7.11
CA PHE A 143 0.58 -11.35 8.57
C PHE A 143 2.00 -11.47 9.15
N PRO A 144 2.24 -10.95 10.37
CA PRO A 144 3.54 -11.09 11.02
C PRO A 144 3.79 -12.54 11.45
N PRO A 145 5.06 -12.94 11.66
CA PRO A 145 5.41 -14.33 12.02
C PRO A 145 4.84 -14.77 13.38
N TRP A 146 4.45 -13.84 14.26
CA TRP A 146 3.80 -14.14 15.53
C TRP A 146 2.26 -14.28 15.42
N PHE A 147 1.68 -14.01 14.24
CA PHE A 147 0.27 -14.28 14.00
C PHE A 147 0.07 -15.80 13.83
N ARG A 148 -0.56 -16.41 14.83
CA ARG A 148 -0.82 -17.85 14.86
C ARG A 148 -2.31 -18.10 14.78
N TYR A 149 -2.66 -19.27 14.23
CA TYR A 149 -4.01 -19.76 14.28
C TYR A 149 -4.55 -19.78 15.73
N SER A 150 -5.72 -19.18 15.94
CA SER A 150 -6.45 -19.24 17.21
C SER A 150 -7.94 -19.06 16.94
N LYS A 151 -8.81 -19.56 17.83
CA LYS A 151 -10.27 -19.33 17.73
C LYS A 151 -10.66 -17.85 17.77
N LYS A 152 -9.79 -16.97 18.31
CA LYS A 152 -9.99 -15.52 18.34
C LYS A 152 -9.54 -14.82 17.04
N SER A 153 -8.82 -15.55 16.18
CA SER A 153 -8.29 -15.07 14.90
C SER A 153 -9.12 -15.51 13.70
N LEU A 154 -10.19 -16.29 13.94
CA LEU A 154 -11.25 -16.66 13.00
C LEU A 154 -12.41 -15.65 13.14
#